data_AF-A0A0Q4X6T3-F1
#
_entry.id   AF-A0A0Q4X6T3-F1
#
_cell.length_a   1.000
_cell.length_b   1.000
_cell.length_c   1.000
_cell.angle_alpha   90.00
_cell.angle_beta   90.00
_cell.angle_gamma   90.00
#
_symmetry.space_group_name_H-M   'P 1'
#
loop_
_entity.id
_entity.type
_entity.pdbx_description
1 polymer ?
#
loop_
_entity_poly.entity_id
_entity_poly.type
_entity_poly.pdbx_seq_one_letter_code
_entity_poly.pdbx_strand_id
1 'polypeptide(L)' 'MKPSIVEQTKLLANALDRASTACFTVGIATPVAGFLYNVGNFRALSGPFEMIGGVLVWILGAGGLHLAARRVLKGLDR' A
#
# COMPACT_ATOMS: atom_id res chain seq x y z
N MET A 1 8.42 6.78 28.18
CA MET A 1 7.85 5.46 27.80
C MET A 1 8.80 4.35 28.22
N LYS A 2 8.30 3.14 28.52
CA LYS A 2 9.15 1.95 28.72
C LYS A 2 9.83 1.57 27.39
N PRO A 3 11.07 1.04 27.39
CA PRO A 3 11.78 0.67 26.16
C PRO A 3 10.99 -0.30 25.27
N SER A 4 10.32 -1.29 25.86
CA SER A 4 9.50 -2.26 25.12
C SER A 4 8.33 -1.62 24.37
N ILE A 5 7.72 -0.56 24.91
CA ILE A 5 6.63 0.16 24.24
C ILE A 5 7.16 0.92 23.01
N VAL A 6 8.31 1.56 23.15
CA VAL A 6 8.99 2.29 22.05
C VAL A 6 9.29 1.33 20.89
N GLU A 7 9.84 0.15 21.19
CA GLU A 7 10.12 -0.87 20.19
C GLU A 7 8.84 -1.39 19.51
N GLN A 8 7.78 -1.66 20.28
CA GLN A 8 6.49 -2.07 19.72
C GLN A 8 5.90 -1.01 18.78
N THR A 9 5.96 0.27 19.14
CA THR A 9 5.48 1.36 18.28
C THR A 9 6.26 1.44 16.96
N LYS A 10 7.59 1.27 17.01
CA LYS A 10 8.44 1.22 15.81
C LYS A 10 8.11 0.02 14.92
N LEU A 11 7.95 -1.17 15.52
CA LEU A 11 7.56 -2.37 14.78
C LEU A 11 6.20 -2.22 14.11
N LEU A 12 5.22 -1.64 14.80
CA LEU A 12 3.90 -1.37 14.24
C LEU A 12 3.97 -0.38 13.07
N ALA A 13 4.66 0.74 13.23
CA ALA A 13 4.81 1.72 12.16
C ALA A 13 5.49 1.10 10.93
N ASN A 14 6.54 0.29 11.14
CA ASN A 14 7.22 -0.43 10.07
C ASN A 14 6.30 -1.46 9.38
N ALA A 15 5.48 -2.18 10.14
CA ALA A 15 4.52 -3.14 9.56
C ALA A 15 3.49 -2.44 8.67
N LEU A 16 2.95 -1.28 9.11
CA LEU A 16 2.02 -0.47 8.33
C LEU A 16 2.65 0.06 7.04
N ASP A 17 3.91 0.52 7.10
CA ASP A 17 4.62 1.04 5.93
C ASP A 17 4.98 -0.08 4.93
N ARG A 18 5.38 -1.25 5.42
CA ARG A 18 5.57 -2.44 4.58
C ARG A 18 4.28 -2.89 3.92
N ALA A 19 3.15 -2.85 4.65
CA ALA A 19 1.84 -3.16 4.09
C ALA A 19 1.48 -2.15 2.98
N SER A 20 1.71 -0.85 3.19
CA SER A 20 1.55 0.18 2.15
C SER A 20 2.33 -0.15 0.87
N THR A 21 3.61 -0.51 1.03
CA THR A 21 4.47 -0.88 -0.11
C THR A 21 3.98 -2.16 -0.81
N ALA A 22 3.50 -3.14 -0.05
CA ALA A 22 2.89 -4.34 -0.60
C ALA A 22 1.60 -4.03 -1.39
N CYS A 23 0.76 -3.13 -0.87
CA CYS A 23 -0.43 -2.65 -1.58
C CYS A 23 -0.07 -1.98 -2.91
N PHE A 24 0.98 -1.16 -2.94
CA PHE A 24 1.44 -0.55 -4.19
C PHE A 24 1.94 -1.60 -5.20
N THR A 25 2.80 -2.51 -4.76
CA THR A 25 3.40 -3.52 -5.66
C THR A 25 2.36 -4.50 -6.19
N VAL A 26 1.57 -5.13 -5.30
CA VAL A 26 0.59 -6.15 -5.68
C VAL A 26 -0.66 -5.54 -6.31
N GLY A 27 -1.13 -4.41 -5.78
CA GLY A 27 -2.40 -3.79 -6.18
C GLY A 27 -2.30 -2.81 -7.35
N ILE A 28 -1.10 -2.29 -7.65
CA ILE A 28 -0.91 -1.31 -8.74
C ILE A 28 0.11 -1.83 -9.74
N ALA A 29 1.37 -2.01 -9.33
CA ALA A 29 2.45 -2.29 -10.28
C ALA A 29 2.20 -3.59 -11.07
N THR A 30 1.82 -4.68 -10.38
CA THR A 30 1.52 -5.97 -11.01
C THR A 30 0.35 -5.90 -12.01
N PRO A 31 -0.86 -5.44 -11.65
CA PRO A 31 -1.98 -5.39 -12.59
C PRO A 31 -1.74 -4.39 -13.73
N VAL A 32 -1.09 -3.25 -13.48
CA VAL A 32 -0.72 -2.30 -14.54
C VAL A 32 0.24 -2.95 -15.52
N ALA A 33 1.28 -3.65 -15.06
CA ALA A 33 2.17 -4.38 -15.94
C ALA A 33 1.42 -5.47 -16.71
N GLY A 34 0.54 -6.23 -16.05
CA GLY A 34 -0.32 -7.24 -16.69
C GLY A 34 -1.17 -6.64 -17.81
N PHE A 35 -1.73 -5.45 -17.59
CA PHE A 35 -2.56 -4.76 -18.58
C PHE A 35 -1.72 -4.21 -19.74
N LEU A 36 -0.58 -3.57 -19.44
CA LEU A 36 0.32 -3.01 -20.44
C LEU A 36 0.92 -4.09 -21.34
N TYR A 37 1.30 -5.24 -20.80
CA TYR A 37 1.87 -6.34 -21.58
C TYR A 37 0.81 -7.35 -22.05
N ASN A 38 -0.46 -7.11 -21.77
CA ASN A 38 -1.58 -8.02 -22.07
C ASN A 38 -1.32 -9.48 -21.62
N VAL A 39 -0.70 -9.64 -20.46
CA VAL A 39 -0.36 -10.96 -19.89
C VAL A 39 -1.64 -11.76 -19.70
N GLY A 40 -1.69 -13.00 -20.22
CA GLY A 40 -2.86 -13.85 -20.07
C GLY A 40 -4.15 -13.27 -20.66
N ASN A 41 -4.05 -12.39 -21.68
CA ASN A 41 -5.19 -11.70 -22.29
C ASN A 41 -5.95 -10.78 -21.31
N PHE A 42 -5.26 -10.18 -20.36
CA PHE A 42 -5.86 -9.36 -19.30
C PHE A 42 -6.68 -8.16 -19.81
N ARG A 43 -6.32 -7.56 -20.97
CA ARG A 43 -7.10 -6.45 -21.55
C ARG A 43 -8.51 -6.86 -22.00
N ALA A 44 -8.75 -8.14 -22.26
CA ALA A 44 -10.09 -8.65 -22.58
C ALA A 44 -10.94 -8.89 -21.33
N LEU A 45 -10.30 -9.07 -20.17
CA LEU A 45 -10.95 -9.34 -18.89
C LEU A 45 -11.20 -8.07 -18.08
N SER A 46 -10.57 -6.95 -18.43
CA SER A 46 -10.59 -5.72 -17.65
C SER A 46 -10.68 -4.49 -18.54
N GLY A 47 -11.72 -3.68 -18.35
CA GLY A 47 -11.88 -2.41 -19.04
C GLY A 47 -10.94 -1.32 -18.50
N PRO A 48 -10.66 -0.25 -19.29
CA PRO A 48 -9.82 0.86 -18.83
C PRO A 48 -10.33 1.53 -17.54
N PHE A 49 -11.66 1.66 -17.40
CA PHE A 49 -12.27 2.27 -16.20
C PHE A 49 -12.10 1.39 -14.95
N GLU A 50 -12.20 0.07 -15.09
CA GLU A 50 -11.97 -0.88 -13.99
C GLU A 50 -10.51 -0.83 -13.53
N MET A 51 -9.56 -0.73 -14.47
CA MET A 51 -8.14 -0.53 -14.16
C MET A 51 -7.90 0.78 -13.40
N ILE A 52 -8.44 1.90 -13.89
CA ILE A 52 -8.30 3.19 -13.21
C ILE A 52 -8.91 3.13 -11.81
N GLY A 53 -10.13 2.58 -11.67
CA GLY A 53 -10.80 2.42 -10.39
C GLY A 53 -10.00 1.56 -9.40
N GLY A 54 -9.47 0.41 -9.86
CA GLY A 54 -8.63 -0.46 -9.06
C GLY A 54 -7.35 0.23 -8.59
N VAL A 55 -6.64 0.91 -9.50
CA VAL A 55 -5.44 1.68 -9.16
C VAL A 55 -5.74 2.77 -8.12
N LEU A 56 -6.84 3.51 -8.28
CA LEU A 56 -7.22 4.56 -7.33
C LEU A 56 -7.50 3.98 -5.92
N VAL A 57 -8.25 2.88 -5.83
CA VAL A 57 -8.52 2.21 -4.54
C VAL A 57 -7.23 1.78 -3.87
N TRP A 58 -6.29 1.18 -4.61
CA TRP A 58 -5.01 0.74 -4.06
C TRP A 58 -4.09 1.91 -3.69
N ILE A 59 -4.08 3.01 -4.45
CA ILE A 59 -3.33 4.23 -4.10
C ILE A 59 -3.86 4.80 -2.77
N LEU A 60 -5.18 4.89 -2.62
CA LEU A 60 -5.79 5.37 -1.38
C LEU A 60 -5.47 4.46 -0.20
N GLY A 61 -5.52 3.13 -0.40
CA GLY A 61 -5.14 2.15 0.62
C GLY A 61 -3.67 2.27 1.04
N ALA A 62 -2.76 2.30 0.07
CA ALA A 62 -1.32 2.47 0.33
C ALA A 62 -1.03 3.80 1.02
N GLY A 63 -1.56 4.91 0.49
CA GLY A 63 -1.42 6.23 1.10
C GLY A 63 -1.97 6.29 2.51
N GLY A 64 -3.15 5.69 2.76
CA GLY A 64 -3.75 5.60 4.09
C GLY A 64 -2.87 4.85 5.09
N LEU A 65 -2.32 3.70 4.69
CA LEU A 65 -1.41 2.91 5.52
C LEU A 65 -0.09 3.65 5.79
N HIS A 66 0.49 4.31 4.79
CA HIS A 66 1.69 5.13 4.96
C HIS A 66 1.46 6.30 5.92
N LEU A 67 0.32 6.99 5.80
CA LEU A 67 -0.06 8.07 6.72
C LEU A 67 -0.31 7.53 8.14
N ALA A 68 -0.90 6.34 8.27
CA ALA A 68 -1.07 5.69 9.57
C ALA A 68 0.28 5.36 10.20
N ALA A 69 1.24 4.81 9.44
CA ALA A 69 2.61 4.56 9.89
C ALA A 69 3.27 5.85 10.42
N ARG A 70 3.16 6.96 9.67
CA ARG A 70 3.67 8.26 10.09
C ARG A 70 3.01 8.78 11.36
N ARG A 71 1.69 8.59 11.52
CA ARG A 71 0.98 8.99 12.74
C ARG A 71 1.41 8.18 13.95
N VAL A 72 1.62 6.87 13.80
CA VAL A 72 2.14 5.98 14.85
C VAL A 72 3.54 6.43 15.27
N LEU A 73 4.43 6.70 14.31
CA LEU A 73 5.77 7.21 14.58
C LEU A 73 5.78 8.59 15.25
N LYS A 74 4.93 9.53 14.81
CA LYS A 74 4.81 10.86 15.41
C LYS A 74 4.36 10.82 16.88
N GLY A 75 3.74 9.72 17.31
CA GLY A 75 3.42 9.47 18.72
C GLY A 75 4.64 9.19 19.61
N LEU A 76 5.81 8.90 19.03
CA LEU A 76 7.08 8.75 19.77
C LEU A 76 7.80 10.08 20.01
N ASP A 77 7.60 11.07 19.15
CA ASP A 77 8.23 12.40 19.28
C ASP A 77 7.52 13.28 20.33
N ARG A 78 6.40 12.81 20.88
CA ARG A 78 5.59 13.49 21.91
C ARG A 78 5.74 12.76 23.24
#